data_AF-A0A3C1UC97-F1
#
_entry.id   AF-A0A3C1UC97-F1
#
_cell.length_a   1.000
_cell.length_b   1.000
_cell.length_c   1.000
_cell.angle_alpha   90.00
_cell.angle_beta   90.00
_cell.angle_gamma   90.00
#
_symmetry.space_group_name_H-M   'P 1'
#
loop_
_entity.id
_entity.type
_entity.pdbx_description
1 polymer ?
#
loop_
_entity_poly.entity_id
_entity_poly.type
_entity_poly.pdbx_seq_one_letter_code
_entity_poly.pdbx_strand_id
1 'polypeptide(L)'
;MAYAQTMGEAESERVLSVLRPMMEPNMRIGNVKVNSLTQSGDSLKVDFTDNFSRIYLTPEFVGKLKAGIKAQFADNAKVKQVYITVNGDDVEKYFYTFPKKFVRKHEPFVTEVSPSRRYSKALDGNLIAMWHSHG
;
A
#
# COMPACT_ATOMS: atom_id res chain seq x y z
N MET A 1 -18.77 -23.79 -18.72
CA MET A 1 -18.58 -23.28 -17.34
C MET A 1 -17.20 -23.71 -16.88
N ALA A 2 -16.29 -22.78 -16.61
CA ALA A 2 -15.02 -23.14 -15.97
C ALA A 2 -15.32 -23.50 -14.52
N TYR A 3 -14.91 -24.69 -14.08
CA TYR A 3 -15.05 -25.10 -12.69
C TYR A 3 -14.09 -24.28 -11.83
N ALA A 4 -14.62 -23.68 -10.77
CA ALA A 4 -13.82 -22.99 -9.77
C ALA A 4 -13.18 -24.05 -8.86
N GLN A 5 -11.86 -24.10 -8.82
CA GLN A 5 -11.10 -25.01 -7.98
C GLN A 5 -10.60 -24.27 -6.74
N THR A 6 -11.02 -24.71 -5.55
CA THR A 6 -10.43 -24.25 -4.29
C THR A 6 -9.04 -24.88 -4.13
N MET A 7 -8.04 -24.05 -3.84
CA MET A 7 -6.66 -24.46 -3.65
C MET A 7 -6.40 -24.77 -2.17
N GLY A 8 -5.35 -25.55 -1.90
CA GLY A 8 -5.04 -26.04 -0.57
C GLY A 8 -4.28 -25.04 0.31
N GLU A 9 -3.89 -25.54 1.49
CA GLU A 9 -3.14 -24.78 2.48
C GLU A 9 -1.73 -24.42 1.99
N ALA A 10 -1.10 -25.27 1.18
CA ALA A 10 0.23 -25.01 0.64
C ALA A 10 0.24 -23.78 -0.29
N GLU A 11 -0.77 -23.65 -1.14
CA GLU A 11 -0.91 -22.50 -2.04
C GLU A 11 -1.32 -21.23 -1.29
N SER A 12 -2.12 -21.38 -0.24
CA SER A 12 -2.44 -20.29 0.67
C SER A 12 -1.19 -19.76 1.39
N GLU A 13 -0.28 -20.64 1.81
CA GLU A 13 0.99 -20.26 2.43
C GLU A 13 1.94 -19.60 1.42
N ARG A 14 1.96 -20.05 0.15
CA ARG A 14 2.68 -19.35 -0.94
C ARG A 14 2.21 -17.90 -1.07
N VAL A 15 0.90 -17.65 -1.05
CA VAL A 15 0.35 -16.28 -1.05
C VAL A 15 0.83 -15.49 0.17
N LEU A 16 0.77 -16.07 1.37
CA LEU A 16 1.21 -15.39 2.60
C LEU A 16 2.71 -15.07 2.59
N SER A 17 3.53 -15.89 1.94
CA SER A 17 4.97 -15.63 1.78
C SER A 17 5.27 -14.37 0.97
N VAL A 18 4.38 -13.99 0.03
CA VAL A 18 4.49 -12.73 -0.72
C VAL A 18 4.08 -11.54 0.16
N LEU A 19 3.06 -11.71 0.99
CA LEU A 19 2.52 -10.65 1.84
C LEU A 19 3.46 -10.29 3.00
N ARG A 20 3.99 -11.28 3.71
CA ARG A 20 4.80 -11.09 4.93
C ARG A 20 5.97 -10.10 4.81
N PRO A 21 6.79 -10.09 3.74
CA PRO A 21 7.88 -9.12 3.60
C PRO A 21 7.39 -7.70 3.28
N MET A 22 6.15 -7.54 2.80
CA MET A 22 5.56 -6.23 2.53
C MET A 22 4.97 -5.57 3.79
N MET A 23 4.83 -6.32 4.89
CA MET A 23 4.27 -5.83 6.15
C MET A 23 5.39 -5.37 7.09
N GLU A 24 5.21 -4.20 7.71
CA GLU A 24 6.11 -3.76 8.78
C GLU A 24 6.01 -4.72 10.00
N PRO A 25 7.07 -4.86 10.80
CA PRO A 25 7.10 -5.81 11.93
C PRO A 25 5.97 -5.63 12.94
N ASN A 26 5.55 -4.38 13.18
CA ASN A 26 4.45 -3.96 14.05
C ASN A 26 3.06 -4.21 13.46
N MET A 27 2.93 -4.41 12.14
CA MET A 27 1.65 -4.69 11.47
C MET A 27 1.21 -6.15 11.55
N ARG A 28 2.01 -7.02 12.20
CA ARG A 28 1.72 -8.45 12.37
C ARG A 28 0.67 -8.75 13.45
N ILE A 29 0.25 -7.75 14.22
CA ILE A 29 -0.74 -7.94 15.28
C ILE A 29 -2.09 -8.30 14.63
N GLY A 30 -2.52 -9.55 14.84
CA GLY A 30 -3.78 -10.09 14.30
C GLY A 30 -3.61 -11.15 13.20
N ASN A 31 -2.40 -11.50 12.76
CA ASN A 31 -2.11 -12.54 11.74
C ASN A 31 -3.11 -12.55 10.56
N VAL A 32 -2.76 -11.88 9.46
CA VAL A 32 -3.50 -12.03 8.20
C VAL A 32 -3.45 -13.49 7.75
N LYS A 33 -4.62 -14.06 7.45
CA LYS A 33 -4.74 -15.40 6.84
C LYS A 33 -5.48 -15.30 5.51
N VAL A 34 -5.32 -16.33 4.69
CA VAL A 34 -6.14 -16.55 3.50
C VAL A 34 -7.35 -17.38 3.93
N ASN A 35 -8.55 -16.83 3.79
CA ASN A 35 -9.82 -17.53 4.03
C ASN A 35 -10.10 -18.55 2.92
N SER A 36 -9.89 -18.12 1.67
CA SER A 36 -10.08 -18.97 0.51
C SER A 36 -9.18 -18.55 -0.63
N LEU A 37 -8.72 -19.53 -1.39
CA LEU A 37 -7.97 -19.34 -2.62
C LEU A 37 -8.66 -20.14 -3.70
N THR A 38 -9.20 -19.47 -4.71
CA THR A 38 -10.02 -20.11 -5.75
C THR A 38 -9.51 -19.73 -7.13
N GLN A 39 -9.19 -20.73 -7.95
CA GLN A 39 -8.86 -20.53 -9.35
C GLN A 39 -10.08 -20.82 -10.22
N SER A 40 -10.46 -19.88 -11.08
CA SER A 40 -11.52 -20.05 -12.09
C SER A 40 -10.98 -19.65 -13.45
N GLY A 41 -10.72 -20.65 -14.30
CA GLY A 41 -10.11 -20.42 -15.61
C GLY A 41 -8.73 -19.78 -15.48
N ASP A 42 -8.59 -18.55 -15.96
CA ASP A 42 -7.35 -17.77 -15.93
C ASP A 42 -7.24 -16.78 -14.75
N SER A 43 -8.24 -16.80 -13.88
CA SER A 43 -8.37 -15.87 -12.77
C SER A 43 -8.13 -16.59 -11.44
N LEU A 44 -7.29 -16.00 -10.60
CA LEU A 44 -7.04 -16.45 -9.23
C LEU A 44 -7.67 -15.44 -8.26
N LYS A 45 -8.62 -15.89 -7.45
CA LYS A 45 -9.24 -15.09 -6.39
C LYS A 45 -8.66 -15.48 -5.04
N VAL A 46 -8.12 -14.49 -4.35
CA VAL A 46 -7.55 -14.61 -3.00
C VAL A 46 -8.44 -13.84 -2.03
N ASP A 47 -9.06 -14.53 -1.08
CA ASP A 47 -9.81 -13.89 0.00
C ASP A 47 -8.99 -13.88 1.28
N PHE A 48 -8.72 -12.70 1.82
CA PHE A 48 -8.04 -12.54 3.10
C PHE A 48 -9.04 -12.34 4.25
N THR A 49 -8.61 -12.68 5.46
CA THR A 49 -9.30 -12.33 6.70
C THR A 49 -9.47 -10.81 6.86
N ASP A 50 -10.47 -10.38 7.65
CA ASP A 50 -10.69 -8.98 8.00
C ASP A 50 -9.44 -8.26 8.55
N ASN A 51 -8.51 -8.97 9.21
CA ASN A 51 -7.27 -8.35 9.67
C ASN A 51 -6.44 -7.70 8.56
N PHE A 52 -6.63 -8.09 7.29
CA PHE A 52 -6.01 -7.44 6.14
C PHE A 52 -6.54 -6.02 5.89
N SER A 53 -7.80 -5.72 6.23
CA SER A 53 -8.38 -4.36 6.10
C SER A 53 -7.72 -3.34 7.05
N ARG A 54 -7.08 -3.82 8.12
CA ARG A 54 -6.40 -2.99 9.13
C ARG A 54 -5.02 -2.52 8.68
N ILE A 55 -4.52 -3.06 7.57
CA ILE A 55 -3.30 -2.61 6.90
C ILE A 55 -3.61 -1.32 6.15
N TYR A 56 -2.65 -0.40 6.06
CA TYR A 56 -2.80 0.76 5.17
C TYR A 56 -2.76 0.30 3.71
N LEU A 57 -3.94 0.10 3.12
CA LEU A 57 -4.10 -0.40 1.76
C LEU A 57 -4.07 0.77 0.76
N THR A 58 -3.03 0.80 -0.08
CA THR A 58 -2.93 1.70 -1.23
C THR A 58 -3.05 0.93 -2.54
N PRO A 59 -3.46 1.59 -3.64
CA PRO A 59 -3.45 0.96 -4.97
C PRO A 59 -2.08 0.40 -5.36
N GLU A 60 -0.99 1.09 -5.00
CA GLU A 60 0.37 0.64 -5.26
C GLU A 60 0.71 -0.63 -4.47
N PHE A 61 0.38 -0.67 -3.17
CA PHE A 61 0.60 -1.84 -2.32
C PHE A 61 -0.15 -3.06 -2.87
N VAL A 62 -1.44 -2.91 -3.16
CA VAL A 62 -2.27 -4.00 -3.71
C VAL A 62 -1.79 -4.41 -5.10
N GLY A 63 -1.35 -3.46 -5.94
CA GLY A 63 -0.76 -3.76 -7.24
C GLY A 63 0.51 -4.62 -7.13
N LYS A 64 1.42 -4.26 -6.22
CA LYS A 64 2.64 -5.04 -5.92
C LYS A 64 2.30 -6.44 -5.40
N LEU A 65 1.31 -6.54 -4.51
CA LEU A 65 0.86 -7.83 -3.99
C LEU A 65 0.26 -8.72 -5.08
N LYS A 66 -0.64 -8.19 -5.93
CA LYS A 66 -1.21 -8.91 -7.08
C LYS A 66 -0.11 -9.42 -8.03
N ALA A 67 0.89 -8.58 -8.32
CA ALA A 67 2.02 -8.95 -9.17
C ALA A 67 2.90 -10.04 -8.53
N GLY A 68 3.22 -9.92 -7.24
CA GLY A 68 4.01 -10.91 -6.51
C GLY A 68 3.31 -12.27 -6.41
N ILE A 69 2.00 -12.27 -6.16
CA ILE A 69 1.18 -13.49 -6.19
C ILE A 69 1.21 -14.09 -7.60
N LYS A 70 0.94 -13.29 -8.64
CA LYS A 70 0.98 -13.76 -10.03
C LYS A 70 2.33 -14.40 -10.39
N ALA A 71 3.44 -13.85 -9.92
CA ALA A 71 4.77 -14.41 -10.15
C ALA A 71 4.97 -15.78 -9.48
N GLN A 72 4.43 -15.98 -8.27
CA GLN A 72 4.49 -17.27 -7.56
C GLN A 72 3.65 -18.38 -8.22
N PHE A 73 2.65 -18.01 -9.02
CA PHE A 73 1.80 -18.92 -9.78
C PHE A 73 2.10 -18.89 -11.29
N ALA A 74 3.24 -18.36 -11.71
CA ALA A 74 3.62 -18.25 -13.12
C ALA A 74 3.90 -19.63 -13.77
N ASP A 75 4.24 -20.63 -12.95
CA ASP A 75 4.30 -22.04 -13.30
C ASP A 75 2.94 -22.61 -13.74
N ASN A 76 1.84 -22.06 -13.20
CA ASN A 76 0.49 -22.36 -13.62
C ASN A 76 0.10 -21.48 -14.81
N ALA A 77 0.39 -21.95 -16.03
CA ALA A 77 0.17 -21.24 -17.30
C ALA A 77 -1.26 -20.73 -17.54
N LYS A 78 -2.23 -21.15 -16.73
CA LYS A 78 -3.60 -20.66 -16.77
C LYS A 78 -3.74 -19.31 -16.06
N VAL A 79 -3.02 -19.03 -14.98
CA VAL A 79 -3.23 -17.82 -14.15
C VAL A 79 -2.70 -16.56 -14.85
N LYS A 80 -3.61 -15.72 -15.33
CA LYS A 80 -3.31 -14.42 -15.96
C LYS A 80 -3.68 -13.24 -15.08
N GLN A 81 -4.68 -13.40 -14.21
CA GLN A 81 -5.27 -12.32 -13.42
C GLN A 81 -5.40 -12.74 -11.95
N VAL A 82 -5.17 -11.78 -11.03
CA VAL A 82 -5.29 -11.98 -9.59
C VAL A 82 -6.27 -10.97 -9.02
N TYR A 83 -7.31 -11.47 -8.36
CA TYR A 83 -8.31 -10.71 -7.64
C TYR A 83 -8.11 -10.90 -6.15
N ILE A 84 -8.22 -9.81 -5.38
CA ILE A 84 -8.05 -9.83 -3.93
C ILE A 84 -9.34 -9.32 -3.31
N THR A 85 -9.87 -10.09 -2.36
CA THR A 85 -11.00 -9.71 -1.53
C THR A 85 -10.64 -9.79 -0.05
N VAL A 86 -11.41 -9.07 0.77
CA VAL A 86 -11.34 -9.10 2.22
C VAL A 86 -12.69 -9.50 2.74
N ASN A 87 -12.80 -10.70 3.31
CA ASN A 87 -14.05 -11.28 3.77
C ASN A 87 -15.19 -11.20 2.73
N GLY A 88 -14.84 -11.43 1.46
CA GLY A 88 -15.76 -11.37 0.32
C GLY A 88 -15.92 -10.00 -0.34
N ASP A 89 -15.51 -8.91 0.30
CA ASP A 89 -15.56 -7.56 -0.28
C ASP A 89 -14.33 -7.27 -1.16
N ASP A 90 -14.51 -6.51 -2.22
CA ASP A 90 -13.39 -6.04 -3.05
C ASP A 90 -12.42 -5.20 -2.22
N VAL A 91 -11.12 -5.51 -2.32
CA VAL A 91 -10.05 -4.80 -1.60
C VAL A 91 -10.04 -3.30 -1.90
N GLU A 92 -10.50 -2.89 -3.08
CA GLU A 92 -10.51 -1.48 -3.50
C GLU A 92 -11.46 -0.62 -2.63
N LYS A 93 -12.48 -1.22 -2.00
CA LYS A 93 -13.35 -0.53 -1.05
C LYS A 93 -12.62 -0.02 0.19
N TYR A 94 -11.47 -0.61 0.50
CA TYR A 94 -10.66 -0.27 1.66
C TYR A 94 -9.56 0.75 1.33
N PHE A 95 -9.50 1.25 0.10
CA PHE A 95 -8.56 2.31 -0.25
C PHE A 95 -8.99 3.63 0.41
N TYR A 96 -8.14 4.11 1.32
CA TYR A 96 -8.29 5.43 1.90
C TYR A 96 -8.18 6.50 0.81
N THR A 97 -9.32 7.06 0.41
CA THR A 97 -9.38 8.25 -0.44
C THR A 97 -9.73 9.44 0.43
N PHE A 98 -8.74 10.27 0.76
CA PHE A 98 -9.02 11.56 1.38
C PHE A 98 -9.62 12.49 0.34
N PRO A 99 -10.78 13.10 0.61
CA PRO A 99 -11.26 14.22 -0.20
C PRO A 99 -10.14 15.26 -0.33
N LYS A 100 -9.85 15.73 -1.55
CA LYS A 100 -8.76 16.69 -1.81
C LYS A 100 -8.75 17.91 -0.88
N LYS A 101 -9.93 18.29 -0.36
CA LYS A 101 -10.10 19.37 0.63
C LYS A 101 -9.40 19.13 1.98
N PHE A 102 -9.08 17.88 2.32
CA PHE A 102 -8.39 17.51 3.56
C PHE A 102 -6.91 17.19 3.36
N VAL A 103 -6.40 17.24 2.12
CA VAL A 103 -4.96 17.20 1.87
C VAL A 103 -4.38 18.49 2.43
N ARG A 104 -3.50 18.38 3.43
CA ARG A 104 -2.81 19.54 4.00
C ARG A 104 -2.08 20.30 2.90
N LYS A 105 -2.61 21.44 2.49
CA LYS A 105 -1.82 22.48 1.83
C LYS A 105 -1.01 23.13 2.95
N HIS A 106 0.24 22.72 3.11
CA HIS A 106 1.17 23.51 3.89
C HIS A 106 1.42 24.79 3.09
N GLU A 107 0.74 25.88 3.44
CA GLU A 107 1.24 27.20 3.07
C GLU A 107 2.65 27.33 3.69
N PRO A 108 3.66 27.74 2.93
CA PRO A 108 5.00 27.91 3.47
C PRO A 108 4.94 28.88 4.65
N PHE A 109 5.38 28.42 5.82
CA PHE A 109 5.41 29.20 7.06
C PHE A 109 6.26 30.48 6.93
N VAL A 110 7.22 30.47 6.00
CA VAL A 110 8.06 31.61 5.64
C VAL A 110 7.98 31.83 4.14
N THR A 111 7.52 33.01 3.74
CA THR A 111 7.59 33.50 2.36
C THR A 111 8.56 34.66 2.28
N GLU A 112 9.44 34.67 1.28
CA GLU A 112 10.38 35.77 1.06
C GLU A 112 9.61 37.06 0.74
N VAL A 113 9.76 38.09 1.59
CA VAL A 113 8.99 39.34 1.50
C VAL A 113 9.37 40.17 0.27
N SER A 114 10.55 39.94 -0.33
CA SER A 114 11.02 40.68 -1.50
C SER A 114 11.97 39.83 -2.37
N PRO A 115 11.45 39.09 -3.36
CA PRO A 115 12.24 38.16 -4.19
C PRO A 115 13.31 38.84 -5.07
N SER A 116 13.32 40.17 -5.15
CA SER A 116 14.30 40.98 -5.88
C SER A 116 15.40 41.57 -5.00
N ARG A 117 15.38 41.35 -3.67
CA ARG A 117 16.32 41.98 -2.75
C ARG A 117 17.57 41.13 -2.59
N ARG A 118 18.67 41.52 -3.26
CA ARG A 118 20.00 40.95 -3.02
C ARG A 118 20.63 41.60 -1.80
N TYR A 119 20.88 40.84 -0.75
CA TYR A 119 21.60 41.31 0.44
C TYR A 119 23.09 41.44 0.11
N SER A 120 23.68 42.62 0.30
CA SER A 120 25.11 42.85 0.01
C SER A 120 26.07 42.33 1.09
N LYS A 121 25.54 41.88 2.23
CA LYS A 121 26.30 41.37 3.38
C LYS A 121 25.61 40.17 4.03
N ALA A 122 25.52 39.07 3.29
CA ALA A 122 25.25 37.73 3.82
C ALA A 122 25.91 36.71 2.88
N LEU A 123 26.40 35.59 3.43
CA LEU A 123 26.89 34.47 2.62
C LEU A 123 25.68 33.80 1.97
N ASP A 124 25.65 33.75 0.64
CA ASP A 124 24.64 33.03 -0.13
C ASP A 124 24.54 31.58 0.38
N GLY A 125 23.34 31.17 0.81
CA GLY A 125 23.02 29.77 1.10
C GLY A 125 22.82 29.37 2.57
N ASN A 126 23.06 30.25 3.55
CA ASN A 126 22.74 29.93 4.94
C ASN A 126 21.44 30.62 5.38
N LEU A 127 20.34 29.84 5.45
CA LEU A 127 19.17 30.16 6.26
C LEU A 127 19.62 30.30 7.71
N ILE A 128 19.89 31.53 8.16
CA ILE A 128 20.16 31.81 9.57
C ILE A 128 18.82 31.73 10.30
N ALA A 129 18.57 30.63 11.00
CA ALA A 129 17.51 30.56 11.99
C ALA A 129 17.88 31.51 13.15
N MET A 130 17.31 32.72 13.16
CA MET A 130 17.39 33.61 14.31
C MET A 130 16.47 33.07 15.40
N TRP A 131 16.99 32.20 16.27
CA TRP A 131 16.30 31.84 17.50
C TRP A 131 16.40 33.03 18.45
N HIS A 132 15.26 33.60 18.85
CA HIS A 132 15.26 34.49 20.01
C HIS A 132 15.35 33.60 21.25
N SER A 133 16.55 33.45 21.81
CA SER A 133 16.66 33.07 23.22
C SER A 133 16.14 34.25 24.04
N HIS A 134 15.03 34.04 24.74
CA HIS A 134 14.72 34.82 25.93
C HIS A 134 14.97 33.90 27.12
N GLY A 135 16.07 34.18 27.81
CA GLY A 135 16.19 33.96 29.24
C GLY A 135 15.63 35.18 29.97
#